data_AF-A0ABC8RUL8-F1
#
_entry.id   AF-A0ABC8RUL8-F1
#
_cell.length_a   1.000
_cell.length_b   1.000
_cell.length_c   1.000
_cell.angle_alpha   90.00
_cell.angle_beta   90.00
_cell.angle_gamma   90.00
#
_symmetry.space_group_name_H-M   'P 1'
#
loop_
_entity.id
_entity.type
_entity.pdbx_description
1 polymer ?
#
loop_
_entity_poly.entity_id
_entity_poly.type
_entity_poly.pdbx_seq_one_letter_code
_entity_poly.pdbx_strand_id
1 'polypeptide(L)'
;MPNMQSENFSIIHGYDGRSFQRHYVNQDFGNSIFFSKTHKYRLQCYYVEPGALINKFNVSCYWKLHRYLRRDHWLASWLRREIQALIQEENVEIIVHHIVGVVDSLKRKEHKSSGNTPEAKQEEFKTLVSQAARPFLTGRTDRFVIELELFLASGLNIEAYDRVYIQHLGWKIPEITGEDEAGEFHAHEPSVPSLYFFDEDSNGNE
;
A
#
# COMPACT_ATOMS: atom_id res chain seq x y z
N MET A 1 -13.25 5.73 47.10
CA MET A 1 -13.26 4.54 46.22
C MET A 1 -12.64 4.95 44.90
N PRO A 2 -11.45 4.43 44.50
CA PRO A 2 -10.87 4.80 43.21
C PRO A 2 -11.64 4.07 42.10
N ASN A 3 -12.11 4.81 41.11
CA ASN A 3 -12.88 4.30 39.98
C ASN A 3 -11.92 3.66 38.97
N MET A 4 -11.90 2.32 38.89
CA MET A 4 -11.11 1.55 37.93
C MET A 4 -11.82 1.50 36.57
N GLN A 5 -11.90 2.63 35.86
CA GLN A 5 -12.14 2.57 34.42
C GLN A 5 -10.80 2.19 33.76
N SER A 6 -10.63 0.90 33.50
CA SER A 6 -9.52 0.41 32.67
C SER A 6 -9.77 0.83 31.24
N GLU A 7 -8.99 1.78 30.73
CA GLU A 7 -9.02 2.18 29.33
C GLU A 7 -8.64 0.97 28.44
N ASN A 8 -9.53 0.60 27.53
CA ASN A 8 -9.32 -0.51 26.61
C ASN A 8 -8.68 0.01 25.32
N PHE A 9 -7.36 -0.12 25.21
CA PHE A 9 -6.59 0.34 24.06
C PHE A 9 -6.49 -0.70 22.94
N SER A 10 -7.33 -1.74 22.89
CA SER A 10 -7.22 -2.73 21.81
C SER A 10 -8.51 -3.45 21.45
N ILE A 11 -8.73 -3.62 20.15
CA ILE A 11 -9.74 -4.46 19.52
C ILE A 11 -9.09 -5.78 19.11
N ILE A 12 -9.73 -6.91 19.44
CA ILE A 12 -9.32 -8.23 18.95
C ILE A 12 -10.27 -8.64 17.82
N HIS A 13 -9.72 -9.10 16.69
CA HIS A 13 -10.49 -9.60 15.56
C HIS A 13 -9.83 -10.81 14.88
N GLY A 14 -10.51 -11.41 13.91
CA GLY A 14 -9.94 -12.48 13.07
C GLY A 14 -9.56 -13.73 13.85
N TYR A 15 -10.43 -14.20 14.76
CA TYR A 15 -10.21 -15.43 15.51
C TYR A 15 -10.56 -16.66 14.66
N ASP A 16 -9.59 -17.57 14.48
CA ASP A 16 -9.72 -18.79 13.69
C ASP A 16 -9.73 -20.08 14.54
N GLY A 17 -9.89 -19.95 15.85
CA GLY A 17 -9.83 -21.08 16.80
C GLY A 17 -8.43 -21.38 17.34
N ARG A 18 -7.36 -20.87 16.72
CA ARG A 18 -5.96 -21.09 17.14
C ARG A 18 -5.17 -19.81 17.35
N SER A 19 -5.56 -18.73 16.68
CA SER A 19 -4.91 -17.43 16.72
C SER A 19 -5.95 -16.32 16.66
N PHE A 20 -5.54 -15.12 17.09
CA PHE A 20 -6.32 -13.90 16.96
C PHE A 20 -5.41 -12.76 16.55
N GLN A 21 -5.97 -11.77 15.87
CA GLN A 21 -5.29 -10.52 15.55
C GLN A 21 -5.75 -9.46 16.56
N ARG A 22 -4.80 -8.67 17.07
CA ARG A 22 -5.09 -7.59 18.04
C ARG A 22 -4.66 -6.26 17.43
N HIS A 23 -5.60 -5.35 17.30
CA HIS A 23 -5.41 -3.98 16.86
C HIS A 23 -5.48 -3.04 18.07
N TYR A 24 -4.52 -2.14 18.25
CA TYR A 24 -4.56 -1.19 19.39
C TYR A 24 -5.27 0.11 18.99
N VAL A 25 -6.34 0.48 19.72
CA VAL A 25 -7.13 1.72 19.56
C VAL A 25 -6.48 2.83 20.36
N ASN A 26 -6.36 4.03 19.78
CA ASN A 26 -5.60 5.17 20.32
C ASN A 26 -4.09 4.93 20.44
N GLN A 27 -3.51 4.11 19.57
CA GLN A 27 -2.07 4.19 19.35
C GLN A 27 -1.80 5.45 18.52
N ASP A 28 -1.45 6.55 19.18
CA ASP A 28 -0.90 7.73 18.54
C ASP A 28 0.41 7.35 17.82
N PHE A 29 0.30 6.85 16.58
CA PHE A 29 1.42 6.76 15.64
C PHE A 29 1.89 8.17 15.18
N GLY A 30 1.41 9.23 15.82
CA GLY A 30 2.01 10.56 15.75
C GLY A 30 3.49 10.54 16.14
N ASN A 31 3.91 9.65 17.05
CA ASN A 31 5.26 9.61 17.63
C ASN A 31 6.01 8.27 17.50
N SER A 32 5.56 7.35 16.64
CA SER A 32 6.41 6.23 16.24
C SER A 32 7.54 6.78 15.36
N ILE A 33 8.77 6.84 15.89
CA ILE A 33 9.98 7.29 15.17
C ILE A 33 10.11 6.57 13.81
N PHE A 34 9.60 5.33 13.74
CA PHE A 34 9.67 4.48 12.56
C PHE A 34 8.64 4.85 11.47
N PHE A 35 7.38 5.15 11.83
CA PHE A 35 6.31 5.37 10.85
C PHE A 35 6.32 6.80 10.29
N SER A 36 7.30 7.06 9.44
CA SER A 36 7.57 8.38 8.85
C SER A 36 6.42 8.94 8.01
N LYS A 37 6.52 10.25 7.71
CA LYS A 37 5.61 10.95 6.77
C LYS A 37 5.47 10.21 5.44
N THR A 38 6.55 9.60 4.94
CA THR A 38 6.56 8.81 3.69
C THR A 38 5.68 7.57 3.78
N HIS A 39 5.69 6.86 4.91
CA HIS A 39 4.81 5.69 5.11
C HIS A 39 3.34 6.10 5.19
N LYS A 40 3.04 7.21 5.87
CA LYS A 40 1.68 7.79 5.94
C LYS A 40 1.15 8.16 4.56
N TYR A 41 1.94 8.92 3.79
CA TYR A 41 1.63 9.25 2.39
C TYR A 41 1.35 7.99 1.58
N ARG A 42 2.21 6.98 1.71
CA ARG A 42 2.07 5.79 0.88
C ARG A 42 0.83 4.98 1.24
N LEU A 43 0.53 4.85 2.53
CA LEU A 43 -0.71 4.22 2.99
C LEU A 43 -1.96 4.94 2.44
N GLN A 44 -1.94 6.28 2.35
CA GLN A 44 -3.03 7.04 1.75
C GLN A 44 -3.27 6.67 0.27
N CYS A 45 -2.22 6.37 -0.50
CA CYS A 45 -2.36 5.96 -1.89
C CYS A 45 -3.20 4.68 -2.07
N TYR A 46 -3.25 3.79 -1.06
CA TYR A 46 -4.06 2.57 -1.12
C TYR A 46 -5.56 2.80 -0.96
N TYR A 47 -5.98 3.98 -0.50
CA TYR A 47 -7.38 4.37 -0.38
C TYR A 47 -7.92 5.11 -1.61
N VAL A 48 -7.04 5.51 -2.54
CA VAL A 48 -7.45 6.19 -3.78
C VAL A 48 -7.46 5.21 -4.93
N GLU A 49 -8.45 5.27 -5.82
CA GLU A 49 -8.54 4.35 -6.98
C GLU A 49 -7.35 4.52 -7.96
N PRO A 50 -6.74 3.43 -8.47
CA PRO A 50 -5.54 3.49 -9.31
C PRO A 50 -5.87 3.73 -10.79
N GLY A 51 -7.15 3.82 -11.15
CA GLY A 51 -7.67 3.61 -12.51
C GLY A 51 -6.94 4.39 -13.61
N ALA A 52 -6.55 5.64 -13.34
CA ALA A 52 -5.87 6.47 -14.33
C ALA A 52 -4.33 6.30 -14.37
N LEU A 53 -3.71 5.70 -13.34
CA LEU A 53 -2.28 5.35 -13.34
C LEU A 53 -1.99 4.09 -14.17
N ILE A 54 -2.94 3.16 -14.23
CA ILE A 54 -2.86 1.95 -15.07
C ILE A 54 -2.64 2.32 -16.54
N ASN A 55 -3.32 3.37 -17.00
CA ASN A 55 -3.20 3.87 -18.37
C ASN A 55 -1.86 4.57 -18.64
N LYS A 56 -1.19 5.11 -17.61
CA LYS A 56 0.07 5.86 -17.75
C LYS A 56 1.29 4.94 -17.91
N PHE A 57 1.35 3.81 -17.21
CA PHE A 57 2.52 2.94 -17.18
C PHE A 57 2.53 1.82 -18.22
N ASN A 58 1.53 1.76 -19.11
CA ASN A 58 1.43 0.80 -20.21
C ASN A 58 1.83 -0.64 -19.81
N VAL A 59 1.11 -1.17 -18.83
CA VAL A 59 1.29 -2.52 -18.28
C VAL A 59 1.24 -3.58 -19.39
N SER A 60 0.39 -3.38 -20.41
CA SER A 60 0.32 -4.27 -21.57
C SER A 60 1.67 -4.41 -22.28
N CYS A 61 2.38 -3.31 -22.54
CA CYS A 61 3.71 -3.34 -23.15
C CYS A 61 4.77 -4.00 -22.25
N TYR A 62 4.65 -3.88 -20.93
CA TYR A 62 5.58 -4.55 -20.01
C TYR A 62 5.57 -6.08 -20.19
N TRP A 63 4.38 -6.68 -20.26
CA TRP A 63 4.21 -8.11 -20.47
C TRP A 63 4.57 -8.54 -21.89
N LYS A 64 4.08 -7.83 -22.91
CA LYS A 64 4.34 -8.16 -24.32
C LYS A 64 5.82 -8.10 -24.69
N LEU A 65 6.55 -7.11 -24.15
CA LEU A 65 7.98 -6.95 -24.39
C LEU A 65 8.86 -7.77 -23.43
N HIS A 66 8.27 -8.66 -22.62
CA HIS A 66 9.00 -9.52 -21.68
C HIS A 66 9.90 -8.74 -20.72
N ARG A 67 9.51 -7.50 -20.35
CA ARG A 67 10.31 -6.62 -19.48
C ARG A 67 10.44 -7.18 -18.06
N TYR A 68 9.52 -8.04 -17.63
CA TYR A 68 9.58 -8.74 -16.35
C TYR A 68 10.82 -9.63 -16.18
N LEU A 69 11.51 -10.00 -17.26
CA LEU A 69 12.77 -10.74 -17.18
C LEU A 69 13.94 -9.88 -16.69
N ARG A 70 13.83 -8.55 -16.75
CA ARG A 70 14.88 -7.66 -16.28
C ARG A 70 14.96 -7.69 -14.75
N ARG A 71 16.17 -7.49 -14.23
CA ARG A 71 16.37 -7.27 -12.79
C ARG A 71 15.89 -5.86 -12.45
N ASP A 72 15.11 -5.77 -11.39
CA ASP A 72 14.71 -4.52 -10.78
C ASP A 72 15.44 -4.39 -9.45
N HIS A 73 16.38 -3.44 -9.39
CA HIS A 73 17.21 -3.21 -8.22
C HIS A 73 16.46 -2.47 -7.11
N TRP A 74 15.29 -1.88 -7.43
CA TRP A 74 14.45 -1.13 -6.51
C TRP A 74 13.34 -1.98 -5.90
N LEU A 75 13.02 -3.13 -6.50
CA LEU A 75 11.94 -4.00 -6.07
C LEU A 75 11.98 -4.32 -4.56
N ALA A 76 13.13 -4.72 -4.02
CA ALA A 76 13.25 -5.06 -2.61
C ALA A 76 13.00 -3.84 -1.70
N SER A 77 13.61 -2.69 -2.02
CA SER A 77 13.43 -1.45 -1.27
C SER A 77 12.00 -0.91 -1.36
N TRP A 78 11.37 -1.04 -2.53
CA TRP A 78 9.97 -0.67 -2.73
C TRP A 78 9.08 -1.58 -1.90
N LEU A 79 9.20 -2.91 -2.03
CA LEU A 79 8.42 -3.87 -1.25
C LEU A 79 8.55 -3.65 0.26
N ARG A 80 9.76 -3.37 0.73
CA ARG A 80 10.00 -3.04 2.14
C ARG A 80 9.14 -1.85 2.57
N ARG A 81 9.24 -0.72 1.86
CA ARG A 81 8.45 0.47 2.17
C ARG A 81 6.94 0.20 2.11
N GLU A 82 6.47 -0.49 1.09
CA GLU A 82 5.05 -0.78 0.91
C GLU A 82 4.50 -1.66 2.04
N ILE A 83 5.21 -2.74 2.38
CA ILE A 83 4.76 -3.66 3.43
C ILE A 83 4.82 -2.96 4.78
N GLN A 84 5.89 -2.21 5.07
CA GLN A 84 5.99 -1.38 6.28
C GLN A 84 4.82 -0.39 6.37
N ALA A 85 4.43 0.25 5.26
CA ALA A 85 3.28 1.15 5.23
C ALA A 85 1.95 0.42 5.48
N LEU A 86 1.78 -0.78 4.92
CA LEU A 86 0.51 -1.53 4.97
C LEU A 86 0.27 -2.28 6.28
N ILE A 87 1.31 -2.84 6.89
CA ILE A 87 1.21 -3.59 8.15
C ILE A 87 1.61 -2.75 9.37
N GLN A 88 2.25 -1.59 9.14
CA GLN A 88 2.70 -0.67 10.20
C GLN A 88 3.74 -1.28 11.15
N GLU A 89 4.57 -2.21 10.63
CA GLU A 89 5.65 -2.85 11.38
C GLU A 89 7.01 -2.60 10.71
N GLU A 90 8.08 -2.53 11.51
CA GLU A 90 9.44 -2.29 11.01
C GLU A 90 10.07 -3.54 10.39
N ASN A 91 9.89 -4.69 11.02
CA ASN A 91 10.56 -5.93 10.65
C ASN A 91 9.73 -6.70 9.61
N VAL A 92 9.95 -6.36 8.34
CA VAL A 92 9.24 -6.97 7.20
C VAL A 92 10.12 -7.85 6.33
N GLU A 93 11.40 -8.03 6.68
CA GLU A 93 12.41 -8.60 5.78
C GLU A 93 12.09 -10.01 5.30
N ILE A 94 11.50 -10.84 6.18
CA ILE A 94 11.09 -12.20 5.81
C ILE A 94 9.99 -12.15 4.74
N ILE A 95 9.04 -11.24 4.88
CA ILE A 95 7.92 -11.06 3.95
C ILE A 95 8.44 -10.52 2.62
N VAL A 96 9.31 -9.49 2.66
CA VAL A 96 9.97 -8.92 1.48
C VAL A 96 10.73 -10.01 0.73
N HIS A 97 11.57 -10.77 1.42
CA HIS A 97 12.37 -11.83 0.81
C HIS A 97 11.49 -12.92 0.19
N HIS A 98 10.40 -13.31 0.86
CA HIS A 98 9.44 -14.26 0.32
C HIS A 98 8.83 -13.78 -1.00
N ILE A 99 8.32 -12.55 -1.04
CA ILE A 99 7.68 -11.99 -2.23
C ILE A 99 8.69 -11.78 -3.37
N VAL A 100 9.89 -11.25 -3.07
CA VAL A 100 10.98 -11.14 -4.06
C VAL A 100 11.31 -12.52 -4.64
N GLY A 101 11.43 -13.53 -3.78
CA GLY A 101 11.70 -14.92 -4.18
C GLY A 101 10.64 -15.48 -5.12
N VAL A 102 9.35 -15.17 -4.87
CA VAL A 102 8.23 -15.53 -5.74
C VAL A 102 8.35 -14.84 -7.10
N VAL A 103 8.59 -13.53 -7.13
CA VAL A 103 8.77 -12.76 -8.38
C VAL A 103 9.96 -13.29 -9.19
N ASP A 104 11.09 -13.57 -8.55
CA ASP A 104 12.27 -14.11 -9.24
C ASP A 104 12.08 -15.56 -9.69
N SER A 105 11.27 -16.35 -8.98
CA SER A 105 10.95 -17.72 -9.39
C SER A 105 10.20 -17.75 -10.72
N LEU A 106 9.31 -16.78 -10.96
CA LEU A 106 8.60 -16.63 -12.24
C LEU A 106 9.59 -16.37 -13.39
N LYS A 107 10.58 -15.50 -13.18
CA LYS A 107 11.64 -15.23 -14.17
C LYS A 107 12.44 -16.48 -14.49
N ARG A 108 12.78 -17.29 -13.48
CA ARG A 108 13.50 -18.56 -13.67
C ARG A 108 12.67 -19.62 -14.40
N LYS A 109 11.35 -19.65 -14.18
CA LYS A 109 10.44 -20.58 -14.85
C LYS A 109 10.32 -20.27 -16.34
N GLU A 110 10.30 -18.98 -16.71
CA GLU A 110 10.28 -18.54 -18.10
C GLU A 110 11.50 -19.02 -18.90
N HIS A 111 12.70 -18.97 -18.29
CA HIS A 111 13.91 -19.52 -18.91
C HIS A 111 13.82 -21.03 -19.20
N LYS A 112 12.86 -21.75 -18.61
CA LYS A 112 12.66 -23.19 -18.75
C LYS A 112 11.44 -23.56 -19.61
N SER A 113 10.45 -22.69 -19.77
CA SER A 113 9.27 -22.95 -20.61
C SER A 113 8.80 -21.68 -21.32
N SER A 114 8.83 -21.68 -22.66
CA SER A 114 8.55 -20.49 -23.49
C SER A 114 7.13 -20.45 -24.09
N GLY A 115 6.17 -21.23 -23.57
CA GLY A 115 4.89 -21.47 -24.23
C GLY A 115 3.71 -20.54 -23.86
N ASN A 116 3.81 -19.74 -22.80
CA ASN A 116 2.65 -19.00 -22.28
C ASN A 116 2.45 -17.65 -23.00
N THR A 117 1.19 -17.27 -23.21
CA THR A 117 0.84 -15.91 -23.70
C THR A 117 1.20 -14.86 -22.64
N PRO A 118 1.47 -13.60 -23.04
CA PRO A 118 1.73 -12.51 -22.10
C PRO A 118 0.62 -12.34 -21.05
N GLU A 119 -0.63 -12.53 -21.44
CA GLU A 119 -1.81 -12.42 -20.57
C GLU A 119 -1.86 -13.56 -19.55
N ALA A 120 -1.52 -14.79 -19.94
CA ALA A 120 -1.44 -15.91 -19.02
C ALA A 120 -0.31 -15.73 -17.99
N LYS A 121 0.82 -15.14 -18.41
CA LYS A 121 1.95 -14.83 -17.50
C LYS A 121 1.59 -13.72 -16.53
N GLN A 122 0.87 -12.71 -17.00
CA GLN A 122 0.34 -11.65 -16.14
C GLN A 122 -0.58 -12.22 -15.06
N GLU A 123 -1.50 -13.11 -15.42
CA GLU A 123 -2.42 -13.72 -14.46
C GLU A 123 -1.71 -14.67 -13.49
N GLU A 124 -0.74 -15.45 -13.97
CA GLU A 124 0.12 -16.29 -13.13
C GLU A 124 0.88 -15.44 -12.11
N PHE A 125 1.47 -14.32 -12.54
CA PHE A 125 2.13 -13.38 -11.65
C PHE A 125 1.18 -12.86 -10.56
N LYS A 126 0.00 -12.37 -10.95
CA LYS A 126 -1.00 -11.83 -10.01
C LYS A 126 -1.41 -12.89 -8.99
N THR A 127 -1.65 -14.11 -9.46
CA THR A 127 -2.03 -15.24 -8.60
C THR A 127 -0.94 -15.57 -7.60
N LEU A 128 0.31 -15.73 -8.05
CA LEU A 128 1.43 -16.11 -7.19
C LEU A 128 1.76 -15.03 -6.15
N VAL A 129 1.78 -13.76 -6.57
CA VAL A 129 2.01 -12.64 -5.65
C VAL A 129 0.86 -12.52 -4.66
N SER A 130 -0.39 -12.66 -5.11
CA SER A 130 -1.56 -12.64 -4.23
C SER A 130 -1.46 -13.73 -3.17
N GLN A 131 -1.18 -14.97 -3.57
CA GLN A 131 -0.99 -16.10 -2.64
C GLN A 131 0.14 -15.86 -1.63
N ALA A 132 1.25 -15.29 -2.07
CA ALA A 132 2.40 -14.98 -1.21
C ALA A 132 2.11 -13.85 -0.21
N ALA A 133 1.35 -12.83 -0.63
CA ALA A 133 1.11 -11.63 0.16
C ALA A 133 -0.15 -11.73 1.05
N ARG A 134 -1.13 -12.58 0.68
CA ARG A 134 -2.42 -12.72 1.38
C ARG A 134 -2.32 -13.00 2.88
N PRO A 135 -1.40 -13.87 3.36
CA PRO A 135 -1.26 -14.12 4.80
C PRO A 135 -0.90 -12.87 5.61
N PHE A 136 -0.28 -11.88 4.98
CA PHE A 136 0.28 -10.69 5.64
C PHE A 136 -0.57 -9.44 5.42
N LEU A 137 -1.09 -9.24 4.20
CA LEU A 137 -1.76 -8.00 3.81
C LEU A 137 -3.29 -8.07 3.88
N THR A 138 -3.86 -9.26 4.07
CA THR A 138 -5.30 -9.50 4.26
C THR A 138 -6.16 -8.82 3.18
N GLY A 139 -7.06 -7.90 3.55
CA GLY A 139 -7.96 -7.19 2.62
C GLY A 139 -7.26 -6.21 1.67
N ARG A 140 -5.96 -5.96 1.83
CA ARG A 140 -5.19 -5.05 0.97
C ARG A 140 -4.42 -5.76 -0.15
N THR A 141 -4.45 -7.09 -0.19
CA THR A 141 -3.66 -7.90 -1.12
C THR A 141 -3.96 -7.59 -2.58
N ASP A 142 -5.23 -7.50 -2.97
CA ASP A 142 -5.59 -7.26 -4.37
C ASP A 142 -5.05 -5.92 -4.87
N ARG A 143 -5.15 -4.89 -4.02
CA ARG A 143 -4.59 -3.58 -4.34
C ARG A 143 -3.06 -3.62 -4.40
N PHE A 144 -2.42 -4.28 -3.44
CA PHE A 144 -0.97 -4.43 -3.43
C PHE A 144 -0.44 -5.12 -4.69
N VAL A 145 -1.13 -6.14 -5.20
CA VAL A 145 -0.75 -6.85 -6.43
C VAL A 145 -0.79 -5.90 -7.64
N ILE A 146 -1.83 -5.05 -7.74
CA ILE A 146 -1.95 -4.04 -8.80
C ILE A 146 -0.81 -3.01 -8.68
N GLU A 147 -0.54 -2.51 -7.48
CA GLU A 147 0.51 -1.52 -7.22
C GLU A 147 1.90 -2.07 -7.57
N LEU A 148 2.18 -3.32 -7.22
CA LEU A 148 3.43 -3.99 -7.56
C LEU A 148 3.59 -4.13 -9.08
N GLU A 149 2.52 -4.52 -9.78
CA GLU A 149 2.52 -4.60 -11.24
C GLU A 149 2.79 -3.23 -11.87
N LEU A 150 2.16 -2.15 -11.36
CA LEU A 150 2.36 -0.80 -11.84
C LEU A 150 3.79 -0.32 -11.62
N PHE A 151 4.35 -0.58 -10.43
CA PHE A 151 5.73 -0.22 -10.11
C PHE A 151 6.71 -0.90 -11.08
N LEU A 152 6.60 -2.22 -11.24
CA LEU A 152 7.44 -2.99 -12.16
C LEU A 152 7.27 -2.55 -13.62
N ALA A 153 6.04 -2.26 -14.06
CA ALA A 153 5.76 -1.78 -15.41
C ALA A 153 6.35 -0.39 -15.68
N SER A 154 6.37 0.47 -14.66
CA SER A 154 6.92 1.83 -14.77
C SER A 154 8.43 1.84 -15.05
N GLY A 155 9.18 0.88 -14.50
CA GLY A 155 10.65 0.86 -14.55
C GLY A 155 11.30 2.07 -13.88
N LEU A 156 10.56 2.77 -13.03
CA LEU A 156 11.01 3.96 -12.30
C LEU A 156 11.69 3.56 -10.98
N ASN A 157 12.55 4.43 -10.47
CA ASN A 157 12.93 4.36 -9.06
C ASN A 157 11.77 4.82 -8.17
N ILE A 158 11.92 4.61 -6.87
CA ILE A 158 10.88 4.87 -5.88
C ILE A 158 10.45 6.34 -5.90
N GLU A 159 11.41 7.27 -5.97
CA GLU A 159 11.14 8.70 -5.93
C GLU A 159 10.43 9.21 -7.19
N ALA A 160 10.81 8.69 -8.37
CA ALA A 160 10.16 9.03 -9.63
C ALA A 160 8.75 8.44 -9.71
N TYR A 161 8.55 7.24 -9.17
CA TYR A 161 7.24 6.63 -9.06
C TYR A 161 6.30 7.45 -8.18
N ASP A 162 6.78 7.89 -7.01
CA ASP A 162 6.01 8.75 -6.11
C ASP A 162 5.65 10.09 -6.76
N ARG A 163 6.58 10.73 -7.49
CA ARG A 163 6.29 11.96 -8.24
C ARG A 163 5.13 11.79 -9.22
N VAL A 164 5.01 10.63 -9.86
CA VAL A 164 3.88 10.34 -10.74
C VAL A 164 2.57 10.22 -9.97
N TYR A 165 2.58 9.60 -8.78
CA TYR A 165 1.41 9.56 -7.89
C TYR A 165 0.99 10.95 -7.43
N ILE A 166 1.94 11.78 -6.99
CA ILE A 166 1.69 13.16 -6.54
C ILE A 166 1.05 13.99 -7.65
N GLN A 167 1.66 13.97 -8.85
CA GLN A 167 1.14 14.68 -10.02
C GLN A 167 -0.26 14.20 -10.39
N HIS A 168 -0.52 12.90 -10.28
CA HIS A 168 -1.79 12.31 -10.66
C HIS A 168 -2.92 12.63 -9.67
N LEU A 169 -2.61 12.58 -8.38
CA LEU A 169 -3.57 12.84 -7.30
C LEU A 169 -3.84 14.34 -7.08
N GLY A 170 -3.07 15.22 -7.75
CA GLY A 170 -3.13 16.66 -7.52
C GLY A 170 -2.76 17.07 -6.09
N TRP A 171 -2.16 16.15 -5.32
CA TRP A 171 -1.79 16.40 -3.92
C TRP A 171 -0.61 17.36 -3.91
N LYS A 172 -0.82 18.57 -3.40
CA LYS A 172 0.30 19.41 -2.98
C LYS A 172 0.82 18.84 -1.66
N ILE A 173 1.86 17.99 -1.72
CA ILE A 173 2.61 17.64 -0.50
C ILE A 173 3.36 18.91 -0.09
N PRO A 174 3.06 19.53 1.07
CA PRO A 174 3.59 20.86 1.41
C PRO A 174 5.13 20.95 1.52
N GLU A 175 5.86 19.83 1.51
CA GLU A 175 7.28 19.77 1.86
C GLU A 175 8.20 19.20 0.76
N ILE A 176 7.68 18.88 -0.45
CA ILE A 176 8.53 18.39 -1.57
C ILE A 176 8.75 19.46 -2.65
N THR A 177 7.94 20.52 -2.64
CA THR A 177 8.19 21.70 -3.47
C THR A 177 8.85 22.73 -2.57
N GLY A 178 10.15 22.94 -2.77
CA GLY A 178 10.87 24.05 -2.15
C GLY A 178 10.12 25.35 -2.37
N GLU A 179 10.20 26.20 -1.35
CA GLU A 179 9.75 27.59 -1.34
C GLU A 179 10.00 28.24 -2.70
N ASP A 180 8.94 28.43 -3.49
CA ASP A 180 8.77 29.55 -4.42
C ASP A 180 7.37 29.50 -5.05
N GLU A 181 6.82 30.69 -5.23
CA GLU A 181 5.53 31.02 -5.85
C GLU A 181 4.28 30.89 -4.95
N ALA A 182 4.15 31.92 -4.11
CA ALA A 182 2.86 32.45 -3.70
C ALA A 182 2.00 32.75 -4.93
N GLY A 183 0.90 32.02 -5.08
CA GLY A 183 -0.15 32.28 -6.05
C GLY A 183 -1.43 31.59 -5.60
N GLU A 184 -2.37 32.39 -5.09
CA GLU A 184 -3.71 31.99 -4.69
C GLU A 184 -4.41 31.16 -5.78
N PHE A 185 -4.83 29.94 -5.47
CA PHE A 185 -5.88 29.26 -6.23
C PHE A 185 -6.79 28.45 -5.30
N HIS A 186 -8.09 28.67 -5.53
CA HIS A 186 -9.23 28.26 -4.72
C HIS A 186 -9.28 26.78 -4.33
N ALA A 187 -9.80 26.57 -3.12
CA ALA A 187 -10.09 25.30 -2.48
C ALA A 187 -10.97 24.36 -3.32
N HIS A 188 -10.52 23.12 -3.47
CA HIS A 188 -11.41 21.96 -3.53
C HIS A 188 -10.80 20.86 -2.65
N GLU A 189 -11.27 20.85 -1.42
CA GLU A 189 -11.00 19.83 -0.40
C GLU A 189 -11.66 18.51 -0.83
N PRO A 190 -10.92 17.40 -1.01
CA PRO A 190 -11.53 16.10 -1.15
C PRO A 190 -12.07 15.73 0.23
N SER A 191 -13.39 15.62 0.32
CA SER A 191 -14.13 15.26 1.52
C SER A 191 -13.63 13.93 2.08
N VAL A 192 -12.85 14.00 3.15
CA VAL A 192 -12.59 12.87 4.04
C VAL A 192 -13.94 12.46 4.63
N PRO A 193 -14.37 11.17 4.55
CA PRO A 193 -15.52 10.71 5.31
C PRO A 193 -15.17 10.76 6.80
N SER A 194 -15.48 11.88 7.44
CA SER A 194 -15.54 11.96 8.89
C SER A 194 -16.66 11.03 9.34
N LEU A 195 -16.30 9.91 9.97
CA LEU A 195 -17.26 9.07 10.68
C LEU A 195 -17.73 9.85 11.92
N TYR A 196 -18.76 10.66 11.71
CA TYR A 196 -19.59 11.22 12.77
C TYR A 196 -20.31 10.05 13.45
N PHE A 197 -19.85 9.68 14.65
CA PHE A 197 -20.66 8.86 15.55
C PHE A 197 -21.68 9.81 16.20
N PHE A 198 -22.95 9.42 16.14
CA PHE A 198 -24.12 10.18 16.59
C PHE A 198 -23.98 10.69 18.03
N ASP A 199 -24.09 12.01 18.20
CA ASP A 199 -24.70 12.57 19.41
C ASP A 199 -26.21 12.43 19.24
N GLU A 200 -26.83 11.54 20.01
CA GLU A 200 -28.27 11.56 20.22
C GLU A 200 -28.52 11.91 21.69
N ASP A 201 -28.87 13.17 21.90
CA ASP A 201 -29.39 13.71 23.15
C ASP A 201 -30.57 12.86 23.63
N SER A 202 -30.49 12.32 24.84
CA SER A 202 -31.69 11.97 25.60
C SER A 202 -31.78 12.87 26.82
N ASN A 203 -32.41 14.03 26.61
CA ASN A 203 -32.87 14.90 27.68
C ASN A 203 -34.16 14.30 28.26
N GLY A 204 -34.08 13.76 29.48
CA GLY A 204 -35.24 13.34 30.27
C GLY A 204 -35.29 14.10 31.58
N ASN A 205 -36.05 15.20 31.60
CA ASN A 205 -36.54 15.84 32.82
C ASN A 205 -37.52 14.90 33.55
N GLU A 206 -37.22 14.53 34.80
CA GLU A 206 -37.99 14.86 36.03
C GLU A 206 -37.30 14.30 37.27
#